data_AF-A0A8H6F5S0-F1
#
_entry.id   AF-A0A8H6F5S0-F1
#
_cell.length_a   1.000
_cell.length_b   1.000
_cell.length_c   1.000
_cell.angle_alpha   90.00
_cell.angle_beta   90.00
_cell.angle_gamma   90.00
#
_symmetry.space_group_name_H-M   'P 1'
#
loop_
_entity.id
_entity.type
_entity.pdbx_description
1 polymer ?
#
loop_
_entity_poly.entity_id
_entity_poly.type
_entity_poly.pdbx_seq_one_letter_code
_entity_poly.pdbx_strand_id
1 'polypeptide(L)'
;MFKKPAQIKPSSNIKTSERKRLLSCIADAYSLPLEELTKEETEKILPSTIKKASFVSFEKVSGSIYFDENEVPVWFHTRDSDIYPTIFTLMKYPTILPTIATHPHVLGVLAKGADLMLPGTVPPFDKRAVKGAIVGIVSHDNPQKVTAIGHCKLNMAQFDSVVGRSGVAVEIIHHLDDTLLEKKELTIPVSDTVKEQSNETVPEPKPPKNRNMNS
;
A
#
# COMPACT_ATOMS: atom_id res chain seq x y z
N MET A 1 -8.79 4.69 -11.16
CA MET A 1 -8.19 5.57 -12.20
C MET A 1 -7.50 4.80 -13.33
N PHE A 2 -6.63 3.83 -13.03
CA PHE A 2 -5.85 3.09 -14.04
C PHE A 2 -6.40 1.70 -14.35
N LYS A 3 -7.73 1.52 -14.34
CA LYS A 3 -8.39 0.24 -14.71
C LYS A 3 -8.11 -0.17 -16.17
N LYS A 4 -7.80 0.80 -17.00
CA LYS A 4 -7.40 0.63 -18.41
C LYS A 4 -6.12 1.42 -18.66
N PRO A 5 -5.27 0.98 -19.60
CA PRO A 5 -3.97 1.61 -19.83
C PRO A 5 -4.10 3.10 -20.13
N ALA A 6 -3.34 3.92 -19.40
CA ALA A 6 -3.19 5.34 -19.68
C ALA A 6 -2.15 5.57 -20.78
N GLN A 7 -2.32 6.65 -21.54
CA GLN A 7 -1.30 7.14 -22.46
C GLN A 7 -0.28 7.96 -21.67
N ILE A 8 0.88 7.36 -21.41
CA ILE A 8 1.97 7.99 -20.65
C ILE A 8 3.02 8.50 -21.64
N LYS A 9 3.37 9.79 -21.55
CA LYS A 9 4.45 10.40 -22.33
C LYS A 9 5.83 9.97 -21.78
N PRO A 10 6.93 10.14 -22.54
CA PRO A 10 8.27 9.93 -21.99
C PRO A 10 8.52 10.74 -20.72
N SER A 11 9.20 10.13 -19.76
CA SER A 11 9.58 10.77 -18.49
C SER A 11 10.88 11.57 -18.66
N SER A 12 11.11 12.56 -17.79
CA SER A 12 12.34 13.34 -17.75
C SER A 12 12.70 13.74 -16.32
N ASN A 13 13.99 13.87 -16.01
CA ASN A 13 14.46 14.27 -14.69
C ASN A 13 13.92 15.65 -14.31
N ILE A 14 13.38 15.77 -13.09
CA ILE A 14 12.98 17.07 -12.55
C ILE A 14 14.16 17.76 -11.88
N LYS A 15 14.14 19.09 -11.84
CA LYS A 15 15.18 19.89 -11.18
C LYS A 15 15.10 19.71 -9.66
N THR A 16 16.23 19.90 -8.97
CA THR A 16 16.29 19.85 -7.49
C THR A 16 15.27 20.77 -6.83
N SER A 17 15.03 21.97 -7.38
CA SER A 17 14.02 22.90 -6.87
C SER A 17 12.59 22.39 -7.05
N GLU A 18 12.28 21.72 -8.17
CA GLU A 18 10.97 21.08 -8.38
C GLU A 18 10.78 19.89 -7.43
N ARG A 19 11.83 19.07 -7.23
CA ARG A 19 11.79 17.98 -6.23
C ARG A 19 11.52 18.50 -4.81
N LYS A 20 12.18 19.59 -4.41
CA LYS A 20 11.93 20.21 -3.08
C LYS A 20 10.48 20.66 -2.93
N ARG A 21 9.90 21.26 -3.97
CA ARG A 21 8.48 21.64 -3.99
C ARG A 21 7.57 20.42 -3.90
N LEU A 22 7.88 19.36 -4.65
CA LEU A 22 7.14 18.10 -4.61
C LEU A 22 7.13 17.49 -3.20
N LEU A 23 8.29 17.45 -2.54
CA LEU A 23 8.40 16.95 -1.16
C LEU A 23 7.57 17.79 -0.19
N SER A 24 7.60 19.12 -0.31
CA SER A 24 6.76 20.02 0.49
C SER A 24 5.28 19.72 0.28
N CYS A 25 4.82 19.61 -0.97
CA CYS A 25 3.42 19.28 -1.26
C CYS A 25 3.00 17.92 -0.69
N ILE A 26 3.88 16.90 -0.74
CA ILE A 26 3.63 15.60 -0.12
C ILE A 26 3.53 15.75 1.41
N ALA A 27 4.45 16.48 2.02
CA ALA A 27 4.44 16.67 3.47
C ALA A 27 3.18 17.39 3.94
N ASP A 28 2.74 18.42 3.22
CA ASP A 28 1.51 19.15 3.52
C ASP A 28 0.29 18.23 3.37
N ALA A 29 0.21 17.48 2.27
CA ALA A 29 -0.92 16.58 1.97
C ALA A 29 -1.06 15.44 3.00
N TYR A 30 0.05 14.95 3.54
CA TYR A 30 0.08 13.80 4.45
C TYR A 30 0.48 14.14 5.88
N SER A 31 0.55 15.44 6.21
CA SER A 31 0.95 15.95 7.54
C SER A 31 2.26 15.32 8.04
N LEU A 32 3.26 15.21 7.16
CA LEU A 32 4.55 14.61 7.50
C LEU A 32 5.45 15.59 8.26
N PRO A 33 6.05 15.19 9.39
CA PRO A 33 6.97 16.03 10.13
C PRO A 33 8.36 16.01 9.48
N LEU A 34 8.55 16.73 8.36
CA LEU A 34 9.80 16.68 7.58
C LEU A 34 11.07 16.96 8.40
N GLU A 35 10.97 17.76 9.46
CA GLU A 35 12.10 18.09 10.34
C GLU A 35 12.51 16.93 11.25
N GLU A 36 11.60 15.99 11.52
CA GLU A 36 11.83 14.81 12.35
C GLU A 36 12.25 13.59 11.50
N LEU A 37 12.05 13.64 10.18
CA LEU A 37 12.40 12.54 9.29
C LEU A 37 13.91 12.49 9.04
N THR A 38 14.47 11.29 9.14
CA THR A 38 15.83 11.03 8.69
C THR A 38 15.94 11.17 7.17
N LYS A 39 17.19 11.32 6.69
CA LYS A 39 17.47 11.30 5.24
C LYS A 39 16.98 10.00 4.60
N GLU A 40 17.14 8.88 5.27
CA GLU A 40 16.73 7.56 4.77
C GLU A 40 15.20 7.47 4.63
N GLU A 41 14.44 7.92 5.62
CA GLU A 41 12.97 7.97 5.55
C GLU A 41 12.49 8.90 4.45
N THR A 42 13.13 10.06 4.31
CA THR A 42 12.83 11.00 3.23
C THR A 42 13.04 10.37 1.86
N GLU A 43 14.11 9.56 1.68
CA GLU A 43 14.38 8.85 0.43
C GLU A 43 13.39 7.68 0.18
N LYS A 44 12.85 7.06 1.24
CA LYS A 44 11.75 6.08 1.12
C LYS A 44 10.45 6.73 0.64
N ILE A 45 10.18 7.97 1.07
CA ILE A 45 8.98 8.74 0.67
C ILE A 45 9.15 9.31 -0.75
N LEU A 46 10.27 9.97 -1.02
CA LEU A 46 10.58 10.55 -2.32
C LEU A 46 12.08 10.38 -2.64
N PRO A 47 12.45 9.47 -3.56
CA PRO A 47 13.83 9.26 -3.97
C PRO A 47 14.56 10.55 -4.39
N SER A 48 15.89 10.56 -4.25
CA SER A 48 16.75 11.72 -4.56
C SER A 48 16.69 12.14 -6.04
N THR A 49 16.63 11.15 -6.94
CA THR A 49 16.41 11.33 -8.37
C THR A 49 14.95 11.00 -8.70
N ILE A 50 14.25 11.97 -9.30
CA ILE A 50 12.86 11.81 -9.72
C ILE A 50 12.72 12.20 -11.18
N LYS A 51 12.00 11.37 -11.93
CA LYS A 51 11.55 11.67 -13.28
C LYS A 51 10.06 11.98 -13.26
N LYS A 52 9.59 12.81 -14.19
CA LYS A 52 8.18 13.17 -14.34
C LYS A 52 7.74 12.90 -15.77
N ALA A 53 6.56 12.29 -15.91
CA ALA A 53 5.84 12.18 -17.17
C ALA A 53 4.42 12.70 -17.03
N SER A 54 3.86 13.24 -18.11
CA SER A 54 2.42 13.49 -18.19
C SER A 54 1.68 12.25 -18.67
N PHE A 55 0.47 12.05 -18.20
CA PHE A 55 -0.42 10.99 -18.68
C PHE A 55 -1.80 11.54 -19.05
N VAL A 56 -2.49 10.78 -19.90
CA VAL A 56 -3.94 10.90 -20.14
C VAL A 56 -4.56 9.53 -19.91
N SER A 57 -5.48 9.44 -18.95
CA SER A 57 -6.18 8.19 -18.65
C SER A 57 -7.15 7.80 -19.77
N PHE A 58 -7.65 6.57 -19.72
CA PHE A 58 -8.71 6.12 -20.62
C PHE A 58 -9.96 7.02 -20.55
N GLU A 59 -10.28 7.52 -19.35
CA GLU A 59 -11.40 8.43 -19.07
C GLU A 59 -11.09 9.90 -19.41
N LYS A 60 -10.00 10.16 -20.15
CA LYS A 60 -9.56 11.51 -20.59
C LYS A 60 -9.15 12.45 -19.45
N VAL A 61 -8.89 11.90 -18.26
CA VAL A 61 -8.32 12.65 -17.14
C VAL A 61 -6.82 12.79 -17.36
N SER A 62 -6.31 14.02 -17.30
CA SER A 62 -4.88 14.31 -17.48
C SER A 62 -4.19 14.55 -16.14
N GLY A 63 -2.91 14.20 -16.07
CA GLY A 63 -2.13 14.36 -14.85
C GLY A 63 -0.63 14.16 -15.04
N SER A 64 0.10 14.07 -13.93
CA SER A 64 1.51 13.70 -13.92
C SER A 64 1.74 12.44 -13.09
N ILE A 65 2.69 11.63 -13.53
CA ILE A 65 3.27 10.53 -12.76
C ILE A 65 4.74 10.86 -12.52
N TYR A 66 5.18 10.61 -11.30
CA TYR A 66 6.56 10.71 -10.88
C TYR A 66 7.14 9.31 -10.75
N PHE A 67 8.34 9.13 -11.25
CA PHE A 67 9.09 7.87 -11.23
C PHE A 67 10.41 8.06 -10.51
N ASP A 68 10.95 6.99 -9.95
CA ASP A 68 12.34 6.95 -9.53
C ASP A 68 13.29 6.81 -10.73
N GLU A 69 14.59 6.71 -10.46
CA GLU A 69 15.62 6.58 -11.50
C GLU A 69 15.46 5.33 -12.38
N ASN A 70 14.84 4.27 -11.83
CA ASN A 70 14.58 2.97 -12.48
C ASN A 70 13.22 2.94 -13.20
N GLU A 71 12.59 4.09 -13.40
CA GLU A 71 11.26 4.23 -13.99
C GLU A 71 10.17 3.49 -13.19
N VAL A 72 10.34 3.32 -11.87
CA VAL A 72 9.28 2.78 -10.99
C VAL A 72 8.37 3.93 -10.57
N PRO A 73 7.04 3.86 -10.79
CA PRO A 73 6.15 4.96 -10.45
C PRO A 73 6.01 5.06 -8.92
N VAL A 74 6.21 6.27 -8.38
CA VAL A 74 6.21 6.53 -6.92
C VAL A 74 5.04 7.41 -6.49
N TRP A 75 4.67 8.40 -7.31
CA TRP A 75 3.61 9.34 -7.01
C TRP A 75 2.87 9.72 -8.27
N PHE A 76 1.61 10.11 -8.17
CA PHE A 76 0.87 10.66 -9.29
C PHE A 76 -0.20 11.62 -8.82
N HIS A 77 -0.68 12.48 -9.72
CA HIS A 77 -1.83 13.33 -9.47
C HIS A 77 -2.53 13.64 -10.79
N THR A 78 -3.81 13.95 -10.73
CA THR A 78 -4.53 14.58 -11.85
C THR A 78 -4.39 16.09 -11.75
N ARG A 79 -4.89 16.82 -12.75
CA ARG A 79 -4.90 18.29 -12.71
C ARG A 79 -5.61 18.86 -11.48
N ASP A 80 -6.68 18.19 -11.04
CA ASP A 80 -7.63 18.71 -10.05
C ASP A 80 -7.66 17.86 -8.78
N SER A 81 -6.60 17.10 -8.52
CA SER A 81 -6.50 16.20 -7.36
C SER A 81 -5.30 16.51 -6.48
N ASP A 82 -5.36 15.97 -5.26
CA ASP A 82 -4.18 15.79 -4.41
C ASP A 82 -3.15 14.88 -5.07
N ILE A 83 -1.94 14.87 -4.51
CA ILE A 83 -0.88 13.95 -4.89
C ILE A 83 -1.07 12.60 -4.19
N TYR A 84 -1.09 11.50 -4.94
CA TYR A 84 -1.34 10.15 -4.46
C TYR A 84 -0.06 9.30 -4.49
N PRO A 85 0.24 8.53 -3.42
CA PRO A 85 1.31 7.56 -3.47
C PRO A 85 0.89 6.38 -4.35
N THR A 86 1.84 5.79 -5.06
CA THR A 86 1.62 4.47 -5.64
C THR A 86 1.77 3.39 -4.57
N ILE A 87 1.32 2.18 -4.87
CA ILE A 87 1.56 1.04 -3.98
C ILE A 87 3.07 0.83 -3.74
N PHE A 88 3.94 1.12 -4.71
CA PHE A 88 5.39 1.02 -4.52
C PHE A 88 5.93 1.95 -3.43
N THR A 89 5.43 3.19 -3.35
CA THR A 89 5.81 4.10 -2.26
C THR A 89 5.32 3.59 -0.92
N LEU A 90 4.11 3.04 -0.86
CA LEU A 90 3.55 2.47 0.36
C LEU A 90 4.27 1.19 0.81
N MET A 91 4.86 0.41 -0.10
CA MET A 91 5.72 -0.72 0.28
C MET A 91 7.00 -0.26 0.98
N LYS A 92 7.52 0.93 0.63
CA LYS A 92 8.74 1.50 1.24
C LYS A 92 8.43 2.27 2.54
N TYR A 93 7.27 2.91 2.60
CA TYR A 93 6.87 3.74 3.74
C TYR A 93 5.35 3.66 3.99
N PRO A 94 4.84 2.54 4.57
CA PRO A 94 3.42 2.26 4.67
C PRO A 94 2.64 3.17 5.63
N THR A 95 3.34 3.79 6.60
CA THR A 95 2.73 4.58 7.69
C THR A 95 2.22 5.96 7.27
N ILE A 96 2.53 6.39 6.04
CA ILE A 96 2.09 7.68 5.47
C ILE A 96 0.57 7.81 5.38
N LEU A 97 -0.16 6.70 5.23
CA LEU A 97 -1.62 6.68 5.19
C LEU A 97 -2.21 5.99 6.43
N PRO A 98 -3.41 6.41 6.90
CA PRO A 98 -4.30 5.49 7.59
C PRO A 98 -4.65 4.29 6.74
N THR A 99 -4.85 3.14 7.37
CA THR A 99 -5.31 1.92 6.70
C THR A 99 -6.70 1.49 7.16
N ILE A 100 -7.44 0.87 6.26
CA ILE A 100 -8.72 0.20 6.52
C ILE A 100 -8.56 -1.27 6.13
N ALA A 101 -8.79 -2.16 7.09
CA ALA A 101 -8.75 -3.59 6.87
C ALA A 101 -10.05 -4.07 6.18
N THR A 102 -9.92 -5.08 5.34
CA THR A 102 -11.03 -5.76 4.67
C THR A 102 -10.78 -7.26 4.60
N HIS A 103 -11.80 -8.05 4.26
CA HIS A 103 -11.64 -9.48 4.02
C HIS A 103 -10.89 -9.77 2.71
N PRO A 104 -10.07 -10.85 2.64
CA PRO A 104 -9.30 -11.20 1.44
C PRO A 104 -10.13 -11.29 0.16
N HIS A 105 -11.33 -11.88 0.23
CA HIS A 105 -12.20 -12.04 -0.93
C HIS A 105 -12.69 -10.70 -1.51
N VAL A 106 -12.76 -9.64 -0.69
CA VAL A 106 -13.14 -8.29 -1.13
C VAL A 106 -12.05 -7.67 -1.99
N LEU A 107 -10.77 -7.96 -1.72
CA LEU A 107 -9.64 -7.41 -2.48
C LEU A 107 -9.72 -7.74 -3.98
N GLY A 108 -10.10 -8.98 -4.32
CA GLY A 108 -10.30 -9.38 -5.71
C GLY A 108 -11.47 -8.66 -6.41
N VAL A 109 -12.44 -8.15 -5.63
CA VAL A 109 -13.53 -7.32 -6.14
C VAL A 109 -13.05 -5.88 -6.36
N LEU A 110 -12.25 -5.33 -5.45
CA LEU A 110 -11.63 -4.00 -5.59
C LEU A 110 -10.70 -3.93 -6.81
N ALA A 111 -9.95 -5.00 -7.09
CA ALA A 111 -9.07 -5.10 -8.26
C ALA A 111 -9.84 -5.04 -9.60
N LYS A 112 -11.15 -5.31 -9.59
CA LYS A 112 -12.04 -5.13 -10.76
C LYS A 112 -12.55 -3.70 -10.87
N GLY A 113 -12.09 -2.80 -10.00
CA GLY A 113 -12.44 -1.40 -9.97
C GLY A 113 -13.70 -1.08 -9.18
N ALA A 114 -14.14 -1.95 -8.28
CA ALA A 114 -15.22 -1.65 -7.36
C ALA A 114 -14.74 -0.75 -6.21
N ASP A 115 -15.67 -0.01 -5.61
CA ASP A 115 -15.44 0.71 -4.36
C ASP A 115 -15.58 -0.21 -3.14
N LEU A 116 -14.94 0.17 -2.04
CA LEU A 116 -15.05 -0.57 -0.78
C LEU A 116 -16.30 -0.13 -0.03
N MET A 117 -17.24 -1.05 0.13
CA MET A 117 -18.46 -0.84 0.91
C MET A 117 -18.19 -1.06 2.39
N LEU A 118 -18.88 -0.32 3.26
CA LEU A 118 -18.73 -0.39 4.72
C LEU A 118 -18.85 -1.82 5.29
N PRO A 119 -19.80 -2.69 4.85
CA PRO A 119 -19.88 -4.07 5.33
C PRO A 119 -18.68 -4.95 4.99
N GLY A 120 -17.90 -4.58 3.96
CA GLY A 120 -16.69 -5.32 3.60
C GLY A 120 -15.50 -4.99 4.49
N THR A 121 -15.57 -3.92 5.27
CA THR A 121 -14.49 -3.45 6.13
C THR A 121 -14.44 -4.21 7.47
N VAL A 122 -13.27 -4.23 8.10
CA VAL A 122 -13.04 -4.92 9.38
C VAL A 122 -12.55 -3.91 10.43
N PRO A 123 -13.33 -3.66 11.50
CA PRO A 123 -12.88 -2.85 12.63
C PRO A 123 -11.81 -3.59 13.47
N PRO A 124 -11.02 -2.90 14.30
CA PRO A 124 -11.06 -1.46 14.60
C PRO A 124 -10.47 -0.59 13.49
N PHE A 125 -10.93 0.65 13.39
CA PHE A 125 -10.50 1.60 12.37
C PHE A 125 -9.46 2.60 12.89
N ASP A 126 -8.50 2.97 12.04
CA ASP A 126 -7.58 4.08 12.31
C ASP A 126 -8.37 5.38 12.52
N LYS A 127 -8.04 6.14 13.57
CA LYS A 127 -8.69 7.43 13.88
C LYS A 127 -8.50 8.48 12.79
N ARG A 128 -7.43 8.36 12.00
CA ARG A 128 -7.14 9.23 10.85
C ARG A 128 -7.99 8.87 9.62
N ALA A 129 -8.69 7.73 9.60
CA ALA A 129 -9.60 7.34 8.52
C ALA A 129 -10.93 8.13 8.61
N VAL A 130 -10.84 9.42 8.32
CA VAL A 130 -11.96 10.37 8.32
C VAL A 130 -12.43 10.68 6.91
N LYS A 131 -13.65 11.18 6.77
CA LYS A 131 -14.22 11.56 5.48
C LYS A 131 -13.32 12.58 4.78
N GLY A 132 -12.94 12.28 3.54
CA GLY A 132 -12.04 13.08 2.71
C GLY A 132 -10.57 12.68 2.80
N ALA A 133 -10.17 11.88 3.80
CA ALA A 133 -8.79 11.41 3.91
C ALA A 133 -8.48 10.36 2.84
N ILE A 134 -7.22 10.35 2.39
CA ILE A 134 -6.68 9.27 1.57
C ILE A 134 -6.31 8.12 2.49
N VAL A 135 -6.85 6.93 2.23
CA VAL A 135 -6.64 5.73 3.04
C VAL A 135 -6.05 4.61 2.19
N GLY A 136 -5.22 3.78 2.81
CA GLY A 136 -4.79 2.49 2.27
C GLY A 136 -5.77 1.37 2.61
N ILE A 137 -5.94 0.41 1.71
CA ILE A 137 -6.72 -0.80 1.94
C ILE A 137 -5.76 -1.97 2.15
N VAL A 138 -5.99 -2.73 3.20
CA VAL A 138 -5.17 -3.88 3.59
C VAL A 138 -6.05 -5.11 3.83
N SER A 139 -5.50 -6.31 3.66
CA SER A 139 -6.17 -7.52 4.13
C SER A 139 -6.09 -7.58 5.65
N HIS A 140 -7.15 -8.03 6.34
CA HIS A 140 -7.04 -8.32 7.78
C HIS A 140 -6.01 -9.42 8.09
N ASP A 141 -5.75 -10.33 7.13
CA ASP A 141 -4.74 -11.39 7.28
C ASP A 141 -3.31 -10.88 7.05
N ASN A 142 -3.16 -9.72 6.40
CA ASN A 142 -1.86 -9.11 6.14
C ASN A 142 -1.96 -7.57 6.20
N PRO A 143 -2.08 -6.99 7.41
CA PRO A 143 -2.33 -5.56 7.59
C PRO A 143 -1.14 -4.67 7.21
N GLN A 144 0.04 -5.25 6.98
CA GLN A 144 1.26 -4.52 6.59
C GLN A 144 1.33 -4.24 5.09
N LYS A 145 0.51 -4.93 4.28
CA LYS A 145 0.56 -4.82 2.82
C LYS A 145 -0.64 -4.02 2.31
N VAL A 146 -0.40 -2.77 1.94
CA VAL A 146 -1.40 -1.96 1.23
C VAL A 146 -1.56 -2.48 -0.19
N THR A 147 -2.79 -2.78 -0.59
CA THR A 147 -3.13 -3.32 -1.91
C THR A 147 -3.93 -2.35 -2.77
N ALA A 148 -4.55 -1.34 -2.16
CA ALA A 148 -5.25 -0.27 -2.85
C ALA A 148 -5.23 1.01 -2.03
N ILE A 149 -5.51 2.14 -2.68
CA ILE A 149 -5.76 3.43 -2.03
C ILE A 149 -7.04 4.06 -2.55
N GLY A 150 -7.64 4.91 -1.72
CA GLY A 150 -8.83 5.63 -2.12
C GLY A 150 -9.23 6.76 -1.18
N HIS A 151 -10.28 7.48 -1.57
CA HIS A 151 -10.87 8.54 -0.77
C HIS A 151 -11.86 7.93 0.22
N CYS A 152 -11.58 8.11 1.51
CA CYS A 152 -12.51 7.71 2.56
C CYS A 152 -13.76 8.59 2.51
N LYS A 153 -14.95 7.98 2.51
CA LYS A 153 -16.23 8.68 2.37
C LYS A 153 -16.99 8.84 3.68
N LEU A 154 -16.52 8.20 4.74
CA LEU A 154 -17.14 8.16 6.06
C LEU A 154 -16.10 8.43 7.15
N ASN A 155 -16.54 8.87 8.33
CA ASN A 155 -15.68 8.86 9.51
C ASN A 155 -15.65 7.44 10.09
N MET A 156 -14.60 6.68 9.85
CA MET A 156 -14.61 5.23 10.11
C MET A 156 -14.60 4.91 11.61
N ALA A 157 -13.85 5.68 12.40
CA ALA A 157 -13.73 5.48 13.85
C ALA A 157 -15.05 5.64 14.65
N GLN A 158 -16.15 6.08 14.02
CA GLN A 158 -17.47 6.10 14.66
C GLN A 158 -18.16 4.72 14.67
N PHE A 159 -17.64 3.76 13.89
CA PHE A 159 -18.27 2.45 13.73
C PHE A 159 -17.50 1.38 14.52
N ASP A 160 -18.06 0.96 15.66
CA ASP A 160 -17.53 -0.20 16.42
C ASP A 160 -17.91 -1.56 15.79
N SER A 161 -18.94 -1.57 14.94
CA SER A 161 -19.40 -2.73 14.16
C SER A 161 -19.90 -2.26 12.80
N VAL A 162 -19.83 -3.13 11.79
CA VAL A 162 -20.32 -2.84 10.42
C VAL A 162 -21.51 -3.71 10.02
N VAL A 163 -21.95 -4.61 10.89
CA VAL A 163 -23.08 -5.51 10.64
C VAL A 163 -24.37 -4.72 10.47
N GLY A 164 -25.11 -5.01 9.40
CA GLY A 164 -26.37 -4.33 9.08
C GLY A 164 -26.22 -2.87 8.65
N ARG A 165 -25.00 -2.37 8.50
CA ARG A 165 -24.72 -1.02 7.98
C ARG A 165 -24.53 -1.07 6.46
N SER A 166 -24.56 0.08 5.80
CA SER A 166 -24.36 0.19 4.36
C SER A 166 -23.73 1.53 4.00
N GLY A 167 -23.33 1.67 2.74
CA GLY A 167 -22.69 2.87 2.21
C GLY A 167 -21.28 2.59 1.70
N VAL A 168 -20.81 3.49 0.83
CA VAL A 168 -19.44 3.46 0.32
C VAL A 168 -18.52 3.94 1.44
N ALA A 169 -17.57 3.11 1.86
CA ALA A 169 -16.56 3.47 2.83
C ALA A 169 -15.36 4.15 2.14
N VAL A 170 -14.93 3.62 0.99
CA VAL A 170 -13.78 4.15 0.24
C VAL A 170 -14.05 4.08 -1.26
N GLU A 171 -13.87 5.20 -1.94
CA GLU A 171 -13.83 5.26 -3.41
C GLU A 171 -12.41 4.96 -3.91
N ILE A 172 -12.24 3.89 -4.69
CA ILE A 172 -10.91 3.38 -5.05
C ILE A 172 -10.27 4.16 -6.20
N ILE A 173 -9.05 4.65 -5.98
CA ILE A 173 -8.30 5.46 -6.94
C ILE A 173 -7.28 4.61 -7.69
N HIS A 174 -6.53 3.79 -6.97
CA HIS A 174 -5.37 3.02 -7.45
C HIS A 174 -5.25 1.71 -6.68
N HIS A 175 -4.83 0.63 -7.34
CA HIS A 175 -4.60 -0.68 -6.71
C HIS A 175 -3.42 -1.44 -7.33
N LEU A 176 -2.97 -2.47 -6.63
CA LEU A 176 -1.78 -3.26 -6.98
C LEU A 176 -1.87 -3.87 -8.39
N ASP A 177 -3.05 -4.34 -8.77
CA ASP A 177 -3.26 -5.03 -10.05
C ASP A 177 -3.73 -4.09 -11.18
N ASP A 178 -3.51 -2.77 -11.06
CA ASP A 178 -3.91 -1.83 -12.10
C ASP A 178 -2.81 -1.56 -13.14
N THR A 179 -3.23 -0.97 -14.27
CA THR A 179 -2.37 -0.81 -15.44
C THR A 179 -1.23 0.20 -15.25
N LEU A 180 -1.23 0.96 -14.14
CA LEU A 180 -0.09 1.83 -13.81
C LEU A 180 1.13 0.99 -13.42
N LEU A 181 0.91 -0.16 -12.76
CA LEU A 181 1.99 -1.01 -12.23
C LEU A 181 2.32 -2.19 -13.14
N GLU A 182 1.42 -2.60 -14.04
CA GLU A 182 1.57 -3.75 -14.96
C GLU A 182 2.91 -3.78 -15.74
N LYS A 183 3.57 -2.64 -15.98
CA LYS A 183 4.83 -2.56 -16.74
C LYS A 183 6.09 -2.69 -15.87
N LYS A 184 5.97 -3.09 -14.61
CA LYS A 184 7.09 -3.18 -13.67
C LYS A 184 7.09 -4.51 -12.95
N GLU A 185 8.23 -5.21 -13.01
CA GLU A 185 8.44 -6.40 -12.18
C GLU A 185 8.41 -5.97 -10.70
N LEU A 186 7.36 -6.38 -10.00
CA LEU A 186 7.23 -6.23 -8.56
C LEU A 186 8.21 -7.19 -7.87
N THR A 187 9.44 -6.77 -7.61
CA THR A 187 10.23 -7.37 -6.53
C THR A 187 9.65 -6.87 -5.22
N ILE A 188 8.68 -7.61 -4.69
CA ILE A 188 8.19 -7.41 -3.33
C ILE A 188 9.38 -7.69 -2.40
N PRO A 189 9.87 -6.73 -1.61
CA PRO A 189 10.87 -7.02 -0.60
C PRO A 189 10.23 -7.99 0.39
N VAL A 190 10.73 -9.23 0.42
CA VAL A 190 10.36 -10.20 1.44
C VAL A 190 10.88 -9.64 2.76
N SER A 191 9.98 -9.23 3.66
CA SER A 191 10.37 -9.05 5.06
C SER A 191 10.83 -10.38 5.60
N ASP A 192 12.05 -10.44 6.12
CA ASP A 192 12.60 -11.59 6.83
C ASP A 192 11.77 -11.89 8.09
N THR A 193 10.68 -12.64 7.94
CA THR A 193 10.01 -13.27 9.07
C THR A 193 10.82 -14.49 9.48
N VAL A 194 11.53 -14.32 10.60
CA VAL A 194 11.85 -15.30 11.65
C VAL A 194 11.96 -16.76 11.17
N LYS A 195 13.20 -17.26 11.12
CA LYS A 195 13.50 -18.70 11.03
C LYS A 195 12.67 -19.46 12.08
N GLU A 196 11.68 -20.23 11.63
CA GLU A 196 11.13 -21.33 12.41
C GLU A 196 12.30 -22.26 12.75
N GLN A 197 12.66 -22.29 14.03
CA GLN A 197 13.43 -23.39 14.58
C GLN A 197 12.53 -24.62 14.53
N SER A 198 12.72 -25.45 13.50
CA SER A 198 12.26 -26.83 13.53
C SER A 198 12.94 -27.53 14.71
N ASN A 199 12.17 -27.81 15.75
CA ASN A 199 12.55 -28.65 16.89
C ASN A 199 13.17 -29.95 16.37
N GLU A 200 14.43 -30.18 16.74
CA GLU A 200 15.06 -31.50 16.65
C GLU A 200 14.26 -32.47 17.51
N THR A 201 13.75 -33.52 16.87
CA THR A 201 13.14 -34.67 17.51
C THR A 201 14.21 -35.40 18.33
N VAL A 202 14.07 -35.34 19.66
CA VAL A 202 14.85 -36.14 20.61
C VAL A 202 14.68 -37.64 20.28
N PRO A 203 15.75 -38.43 20.12
CA PRO A 203 15.61 -39.88 19.96
C PRO A 203 15.25 -40.54 21.30
N GLU A 204 14.23 -41.39 21.30
CA GLU A 204 13.85 -42.26 22.43
C GLU A 204 15.02 -43.12 22.95
N PRO A 205 15.14 -43.33 24.27
CA PRO A 205 16.10 -44.26 24.83
C PRO A 205 15.63 -45.72 24.62
N LYS A 206 16.53 -46.57 24.11
CA LYS A 206 16.30 -48.02 23.95
C LYS A 206 16.04 -48.70 25.31
N PRO A 207 15.12 -49.68 25.39
CA PRO A 207 14.86 -50.41 26.64
C PRO A 207 16.00 -51.37 26.99
N PRO A 208 16.21 -51.69 28.28
CA PRO A 208 17.31 -52.55 28.72
C PRO A 208 17.07 -54.02 28.34
N LYS A 209 18.13 -54.69 27.89
CA LYS A 209 18.16 -56.14 27.66
C LYS A 209 18.05 -56.86 29.00
N ASN A 210 16.90 -57.50 29.25
CA ASN A 210 16.79 -58.46 30.34
C ASN A 210 17.49 -59.76 29.96
N ARG A 211 18.50 -60.08 30.75
CA ARG A 211 19.28 -61.32 30.75
C ARG A 211 18.56 -62.28 31.70
N ASN A 212 17.91 -63.32 31.17
CA ASN A 212 17.46 -64.44 31.98
C ASN A 212 18.16 -65.73 31.54
N MET A 213 18.85 -66.31 32.52
CA MET A 213 19.40 -67.66 32.55
C MET A 213 18.28 -68.68 32.80
N ASN A 214 18.55 -69.92 32.35
CA ASN A 214 17.91 -71.20 32.67
C ASN A 214 16.54 -71.43 32.00
N SER A 215 16.29 -72.56 31.33
CA SER A 215 16.76 -73.95 31.55
C SER A 215 17.12 -74.67 30.25
#